data_AF-A0A707KIM1-F1
#
_entry.id   AF-A0A707KIM1-F1
#
_cell.length_a   1.000
_cell.length_b   1.000
_cell.length_c   1.000
_cell.angle_alpha   90.00
_cell.angle_beta   90.00
_cell.angle_gamma   90.00
#
_symmetry.space_group_name_H-M   'P 1'
#
loop_
_entity.id
_entity.type
_entity.pdbx_description
1 polymer ?
#
loop_
_entity_poly.entity_id
_entity_poly.type
_entity_poly.pdbx_seq_one_letter_code
_entity_poly.pdbx_strand_id
1 'polypeptide(L)'
;MINKIFALPVIEQLTPVLSRRQLDDLDLIVVDHPQVKASFALQGAHLLSWKPVGEEEVLWLSNNTPFKTGVALRGGVPICWPWFGPAAQQGLPSHGFARNLPWALKAHNEDDNGVMLTFELQSSEATRKYWPHDFTLLARFKVGKTCEIELEAHGEFATTS
;
A
#
# COMPACT_ATOMS: atom_id res chain seq x y z
N MET A 1 5.70 -5.90 15.67
CA MET A 1 5.59 -4.69 14.85
C MET A 1 4.16 -4.18 14.73
N ILE A 2 3.23 -5.02 14.27
CA ILE A 2 1.85 -4.63 13.93
C ILE A 2 1.10 -3.98 15.10
N ASN A 3 1.18 -4.53 16.32
CA ASN A 3 0.55 -3.93 17.50
C ASN A 3 1.02 -2.48 17.77
N LYS A 4 2.26 -2.14 17.40
CA LYS A 4 2.78 -0.76 17.53
C LYS A 4 2.01 0.20 16.62
N ILE A 5 1.66 -0.23 15.40
CA ILE A 5 0.93 0.60 14.42
C ILE A 5 -0.43 1.03 14.98
N PHE A 6 -1.21 0.09 15.52
CA PHE A 6 -2.53 0.37 16.09
C PHE A 6 -2.49 1.19 17.40
N ALA A 7 -1.32 1.32 18.02
CA ALA A 7 -1.11 2.15 19.20
C ALA A 7 -0.56 3.56 18.86
N LEU A 8 -0.22 3.84 17.59
CA LEU A 8 0.27 5.15 17.18
C LEU A 8 -0.79 6.24 17.43
N PRO A 9 -0.40 7.47 17.77
CA PRO A 9 -1.30 8.60 17.82
C PRO A 9 -2.03 8.78 16.48
N VAL A 10 -3.32 9.14 16.56
CA VAL A 10 -4.08 9.56 15.38
C VAL A 10 -3.65 10.97 15.00
N ILE A 11 -3.19 11.15 13.76
CA ILE A 11 -2.86 12.46 13.19
C ILE A 11 -4.12 13.09 12.61
N GLU A 12 -4.94 12.30 11.95
CA GLU A 12 -6.16 12.73 11.29
C GLU A 12 -7.19 11.61 11.30
N GLN A 13 -8.42 11.92 11.71
CA GLN A 13 -9.53 10.99 11.64
C GLN A 13 -10.28 11.23 10.32
N LEU A 14 -10.30 10.23 9.44
CA LEU A 14 -10.92 10.34 8.11
C LEU A 14 -12.41 9.93 8.15
N THR A 15 -12.70 8.84 8.85
CA THR A 15 -14.05 8.34 9.17
C THR A 15 -14.05 7.77 10.58
N PRO A 16 -15.18 7.33 11.17
CA PRO A 16 -15.16 6.68 12.48
C PRO A 16 -14.23 5.46 12.59
N VAL A 17 -13.99 4.74 11.49
CA VAL A 17 -13.15 3.51 11.47
C VAL A 17 -11.82 3.70 10.74
N LEU A 18 -11.60 4.82 10.06
CA LEU A 18 -10.41 5.10 9.27
C LEU A 18 -9.63 6.29 9.83
N SER A 19 -8.34 6.10 10.09
CA SER A 19 -7.46 7.16 10.58
C SER A 19 -6.14 7.19 9.82
N ARG A 20 -5.56 8.38 9.66
CA ARG A 20 -4.17 8.54 9.25
C ARG A 20 -3.28 8.67 10.48
N ARG A 21 -2.17 7.94 10.45
CA ARG A 21 -1.12 7.91 11.48
C ARG A 21 0.24 7.97 10.79
N GLN A 22 1.31 8.17 11.55
CA GLN A 22 2.66 8.15 10.99
C GLN A 22 3.55 7.26 11.83
N LEU A 23 4.40 6.51 11.14
CA LEU A 23 5.47 5.75 11.75
C LEU A 23 6.76 6.06 11.02
N ASP A 24 7.72 6.59 11.78
CA ASP A 24 8.97 7.11 11.24
C ASP A 24 8.67 8.07 10.07
N ASP A 25 9.12 7.78 8.85
CA ASP A 25 8.92 8.68 7.71
C ASP A 25 7.61 8.42 6.93
N LEU A 26 6.88 7.35 7.25
CA LEU A 26 5.75 6.88 6.42
C LEU A 26 4.39 7.18 7.04
N ASP A 27 3.52 7.80 6.24
CA ASP A 27 2.09 7.90 6.51
C ASP A 27 1.42 6.53 6.35
N LEU A 28 0.59 6.20 7.33
CA LEU A 28 -0.16 4.96 7.41
C LEU A 28 -1.66 5.26 7.44
N ILE A 29 -2.43 4.44 6.74
CA ILE A 29 -3.89 4.36 6.88
C ILE A 29 -4.19 3.18 7.80
N VAL A 30 -4.90 3.44 8.90
CA VAL A 30 -5.27 2.43 9.89
C VAL A 30 -6.79 2.27 9.90
N VAL A 31 -7.22 1.03 9.68
CA VAL A 31 -8.61 0.59 9.76
C VAL A 31 -8.84 -0.07 11.12
N ASP A 32 -9.75 0.49 11.91
CA ASP A 32 -10.27 -0.10 13.14
C ASP A 32 -11.79 -0.25 13.02
N HIS A 33 -12.21 -1.32 12.31
CA HIS A 33 -13.60 -1.60 11.98
C HIS A 33 -14.11 -2.79 12.83
N PRO A 34 -15.40 -2.85 13.21
CA PRO A 34 -15.94 -3.96 14.02
C PRO A 34 -15.66 -5.37 13.48
N GLN A 35 -15.55 -5.51 12.15
CA GLN A 35 -15.26 -6.80 11.49
C GLN A 35 -13.77 -7.04 11.20
N VAL A 36 -12.91 -6.02 11.25
CA VAL A 36 -11.52 -6.14 10.79
C VAL A 36 -10.63 -5.04 11.34
N LYS A 37 -9.41 -5.40 11.72
CA LYS A 37 -8.31 -4.45 11.85
C LYS A 37 -7.37 -4.61 10.67
N ALA A 38 -7.00 -3.51 10.02
CA ALA A 38 -6.04 -3.53 8.93
C ALA A 38 -5.19 -2.26 8.95
N SER A 39 -4.02 -2.31 8.31
CA SER A 39 -3.22 -1.10 8.11
C SER A 39 -2.48 -1.13 6.78
N PHE A 40 -2.25 0.05 6.24
CA PHE A 40 -1.63 0.27 4.94
C PHE A 40 -0.56 1.35 5.09
N ALA A 41 0.60 1.19 4.46
CA ALA A 41 1.46 2.33 4.19
C ALA A 41 1.00 3.01 2.90
N LEU A 42 0.93 4.35 2.89
CA LEU A 42 0.71 5.08 1.64
C LEU A 42 1.84 4.80 0.65
N GLN A 43 3.06 4.61 1.14
CA GLN A 43 4.14 4.11 0.31
C GLN A 43 3.80 2.71 -0.21
N GLY A 44 3.72 2.58 -1.54
CA GLY A 44 3.43 1.34 -2.22
C GLY A 44 1.99 0.85 -2.18
N ALA A 45 1.05 1.65 -1.66
CA ALA A 45 -0.29 1.17 -1.29
C ALA A 45 -0.21 -0.16 -0.52
N HIS A 46 0.76 -0.24 0.40
CA HIS A 46 1.29 -1.50 0.89
C HIS A 46 0.44 -1.98 2.07
N LEU A 47 -0.37 -3.02 1.87
CA LEU A 47 -1.13 -3.65 2.95
C LEU A 47 -0.17 -4.32 3.95
N LEU A 48 -0.14 -3.82 5.18
CA LEU A 48 0.81 -4.24 6.23
C LEU A 48 0.24 -5.29 7.18
N SER A 49 -1.07 -5.23 7.43
CA SER A 49 -1.80 -6.06 8.39
C SER A 49 -3.23 -6.22 7.92
N TRP A 50 -3.75 -7.42 8.06
CA TRP A 50 -5.14 -7.78 7.86
C TRP A 50 -5.53 -8.84 8.88
N LYS A 51 -6.37 -8.43 9.82
CA LYS A 51 -6.84 -9.25 10.94
C LYS A 51 -8.36 -9.18 11.01
N PRO A 52 -9.09 -10.12 10.38
CA PRO A 52 -10.52 -10.29 10.62
C PRO A 52 -10.84 -10.46 12.11
N VAL A 53 -12.03 -10.06 12.53
CA VAL A 53 -12.47 -10.21 13.92
C VAL A 53 -12.47 -11.69 14.33
N GLY A 54 -11.92 -11.99 15.51
CA GLY A 54 -11.83 -13.35 16.05
C GLY A 54 -10.69 -14.19 15.49
N GLU A 55 -9.98 -13.72 14.47
CA GLU A 55 -8.83 -14.41 13.88
C GLU A 55 -7.51 -13.86 14.42
N GLU A 56 -6.42 -14.60 14.17
CA GLU A 56 -5.08 -14.06 14.33
C GLU A 56 -4.66 -13.19 13.14
N GLU A 57 -3.56 -12.46 13.30
CA GLU A 57 -2.99 -11.69 12.20
C GLU A 57 -2.64 -12.61 11.01
N VAL A 58 -3.19 -12.30 9.83
CA VAL A 58 -3.02 -13.14 8.63
C VAL A 58 -1.70 -12.82 7.92
N LEU A 59 -1.26 -11.56 7.96
CA LEU A 59 -0.08 -11.11 7.24
C LEU A 59 1.14 -11.02 8.15
N TRP A 60 2.25 -11.61 7.71
CA TRP A 60 3.51 -11.41 8.39
C TRP A 60 4.14 -10.06 8.01
N LEU A 61 4.62 -9.32 9.01
CA LEU A 61 5.40 -8.10 8.85
C LEU A 61 6.70 -8.20 9.63
N SER A 62 7.84 -7.89 9.00
CA SER A 62 9.13 -7.96 9.67
C SER A 62 9.23 -6.93 10.79
N ASN A 63 9.73 -7.34 11.96
CA ASN A 63 10.05 -6.41 13.06
C ASN A 63 11.20 -5.45 12.72
N ASN A 64 11.98 -5.74 11.67
CA ASN A 64 13.12 -4.93 11.24
C ASN A 64 12.85 -4.21 9.91
N THR A 65 11.60 -4.17 9.44
CA THR A 65 11.28 -3.45 8.21
C THR A 65 11.47 -1.95 8.44
N PRO A 66 12.22 -1.24 7.57
CA PRO A 66 12.43 0.19 7.73
C PRO A 66 11.21 0.96 7.23
N PHE A 67 10.56 1.74 8.10
CA PHE A 67 9.51 2.69 7.71
C PHE A 67 10.14 3.98 7.20
N LYS A 68 10.94 3.87 6.14
CA LYS A 68 11.73 4.96 5.55
C LYS A 68 11.26 5.25 4.13
N THR A 69 11.13 6.54 3.79
CA THR A 69 10.76 6.97 2.43
C THR A 69 11.68 6.38 1.37
N GLY A 70 11.10 5.82 0.32
CA GLY A 70 11.83 5.21 -0.80
C GLY A 70 12.35 3.79 -0.53
N VAL A 71 12.28 3.27 0.70
CA VAL A 71 12.82 1.96 1.05
C VAL A 71 11.70 0.92 1.11
N ALA A 72 11.87 -0.20 0.40
CA ALA A 72 10.84 -1.24 0.34
C ALA A 72 10.57 -1.86 1.71
N LEU A 73 9.29 -2.00 2.04
CA LEU A 73 8.85 -2.68 3.26
C LEU A 73 8.96 -4.21 3.11
N ARG A 74 9.31 -4.89 4.20
CA ARG A 74 9.50 -6.35 4.27
C ARG A 74 8.35 -7.02 5.04
N GLY A 75 7.51 -7.73 4.29
CA GLY A 75 6.27 -8.36 4.77
C GLY A 75 5.04 -7.67 4.19
N GLY A 76 3.85 -8.05 4.63
CA GLY A 76 2.59 -7.57 4.04
C GLY A 76 2.45 -7.97 2.57
N VAL A 77 1.78 -7.13 1.79
CA VAL A 77 1.54 -7.34 0.34
C VAL A 77 2.24 -6.25 -0.49
N PRO A 78 3.46 -6.50 -1.00
CA PRO A 78 4.17 -5.55 -1.85
C PRO A 78 3.64 -5.56 -3.30
N ILE A 79 3.45 -4.38 -3.89
CA ILE A 79 3.12 -4.24 -5.32
C ILE A 79 4.40 -4.19 -6.16
N CYS A 80 4.60 -5.21 -7.00
CA CYS A 80 5.72 -5.28 -7.94
C CYS A 80 5.28 -4.77 -9.32
N TRP A 81 5.66 -3.54 -9.67
CA TRP A 81 5.29 -2.93 -10.95
C TRP A 81 6.29 -1.82 -11.32
N PRO A 82 6.72 -1.69 -12.59
CA PRO A 82 6.20 -2.40 -13.78
C PRO A 82 6.93 -3.69 -14.17
N TRP A 83 7.95 -4.12 -13.42
CA TRP A 83 8.64 -5.39 -13.65
C TRP A 83 8.74 -6.24 -12.39
N PHE A 84 8.97 -7.53 -12.56
CA PHE A 84 9.20 -8.49 -11.48
C PHE A 84 10.68 -8.91 -11.45
N GLY A 85 11.27 -8.98 -10.26
CA GLY A 85 12.68 -9.33 -10.09
C GLY A 85 13.63 -8.18 -10.44
N PRO A 86 14.91 -8.47 -10.73
CA PRO A 86 15.86 -7.45 -11.16
C PRO A 86 15.40 -6.75 -12.45
N ALA A 87 15.64 -5.45 -12.55
CA ALA A 87 15.41 -4.72 -13.79
C ALA A 87 16.41 -5.15 -14.88
N ALA A 88 16.02 -5.06 -16.16
CA ALA A 88 16.92 -5.30 -17.28
C ALA A 88 18.06 -4.26 -17.34
N GLN A 89 17.75 -2.99 -17.02
CA GLN A 89 18.74 -1.92 -16.93
C GLN A 89 19.38 -1.88 -15.52
N GLN A 90 20.72 -1.82 -15.49
CA GLN A 90 21.47 -1.68 -14.24
C GLN A 90 21.14 -0.36 -13.52
N GLY A 91 21.11 -0.42 -12.19
CA GLY A 91 20.85 0.75 -11.33
C GLY A 91 19.37 1.03 -11.05
N LEU A 92 18.44 0.33 -11.73
CA LEU A 92 17.01 0.39 -11.41
C LEU A 92 16.64 -0.56 -10.26
N PRO A 93 15.60 -0.24 -9.47
CA PRO A 93 15.20 -1.07 -8.34
C PRO A 93 14.67 -2.44 -8.78
N SER A 94 14.91 -3.48 -7.98
CA SER A 94 14.22 -4.76 -8.17
C SER A 94 12.73 -4.62 -7.85
N HIS A 95 11.91 -5.33 -8.62
CA HIS A 95 10.45 -5.38 -8.53
C HIS A 95 9.74 -4.06 -8.87
N GLY A 96 10.35 -3.26 -9.74
CA GLY A 96 9.83 -1.95 -10.08
C GLY A 96 9.99 -0.93 -8.97
N PHE A 97 9.25 0.15 -9.10
CA PHE A 97 9.32 1.31 -8.19
C PHE A 97 7.99 1.58 -7.47
N ALA A 98 6.89 0.93 -7.88
CA ALA A 98 5.56 1.13 -7.31
C ALA A 98 5.54 1.02 -5.79
N ARG A 99 6.19 -0.02 -5.22
CA ARG A 99 6.30 -0.26 -3.76
C ARG A 99 7.15 0.76 -2.99
N ASN A 100 7.90 1.60 -3.68
CA ASN A 100 8.85 2.54 -3.07
C ASN A 100 8.33 3.98 -3.06
N LEU A 101 7.27 4.27 -3.82
CA LEU A 101 6.72 5.62 -3.96
C LEU A 101 5.46 5.80 -3.10
N PRO A 102 5.16 7.03 -2.64
CA PRO A 102 3.89 7.33 -1.99
C PRO A 102 2.74 7.28 -3.00
N TRP A 103 1.64 6.62 -2.61
CA TRP A 103 0.37 6.61 -3.33
C TRP A 103 -0.62 7.52 -2.62
N ALA A 104 -1.56 8.08 -3.36
CA ALA A 104 -2.65 8.87 -2.79
C ALA A 104 -3.83 7.97 -2.45
N LEU A 105 -4.43 8.11 -1.26
CA LEU A 105 -5.76 7.56 -0.98
C LEU A 105 -6.79 8.41 -1.72
N LYS A 106 -7.41 7.86 -2.76
CA LYS A 106 -8.35 8.59 -3.63
C LYS A 106 -9.81 8.42 -3.25
N ALA A 107 -10.15 7.25 -2.73
CA ALA A 107 -11.50 6.94 -2.29
C ALA A 107 -11.47 5.93 -1.14
N HIS A 108 -12.44 6.04 -0.27
CA HIS A 108 -12.74 5.04 0.74
C HIS A 108 -14.25 4.92 0.91
N ASN A 109 -14.71 3.72 1.25
CA ASN A 109 -16.09 3.44 1.64
C ASN A 109 -16.08 2.38 2.74
N GLU A 110 -17.12 2.34 3.56
CA GLU A 110 -17.27 1.38 4.65
C GLU A 110 -18.73 0.94 4.78
N ASP A 111 -18.92 -0.33 5.12
CA ASP A 111 -20.21 -0.93 5.40
C ASP A 111 -20.09 -1.91 6.57
N ASP A 112 -21.19 -2.57 6.94
CA ASP A 112 -21.20 -3.51 8.07
C ASP A 112 -20.22 -4.69 7.92
N ASN A 113 -19.71 -4.96 6.70
CA ASN A 113 -18.83 -6.07 6.40
C ASN A 113 -17.34 -5.68 6.37
N GLY A 114 -17.01 -4.40 6.26
CA GLY A 114 -15.62 -3.96 6.19
C GLY A 114 -15.40 -2.61 5.51
N VAL A 115 -14.18 -2.43 5.01
CA VAL A 115 -13.72 -1.17 4.40
C VAL A 115 -13.18 -1.44 3.00
N MET A 116 -13.54 -0.57 2.07
CA MET A 116 -12.97 -0.47 0.74
C MET A 116 -12.07 0.77 0.64
N LEU A 117 -10.86 0.60 0.13
CA LEU A 117 -9.88 1.67 -0.10
C LEU A 117 -9.39 1.64 -1.55
N THR A 118 -9.25 2.80 -2.18
CA THR A 118 -8.63 2.96 -3.49
C THR A 118 -7.42 3.88 -3.39
N PHE A 119 -6.26 3.35 -3.73
CA PHE A 119 -5.01 4.10 -3.82
C PHE A 119 -4.63 4.35 -5.28
N GLU A 120 -3.98 5.48 -5.55
CA GLU A 120 -3.53 5.85 -6.90
C GLU A 120 -2.06 6.24 -6.92
N LEU A 121 -1.36 5.78 -7.96
CA LEU A 121 -0.04 6.27 -8.34
C LEU A 121 -0.06 6.70 -9.80
N GLN A 122 0.28 7.95 -10.07
CA GLN A 122 0.38 8.50 -11.42
C GLN A 122 1.84 8.70 -11.82
N SER A 123 2.10 8.66 -13.12
CA SER A 123 3.40 9.08 -13.67
C SER A 123 3.73 10.53 -13.29
N SER A 124 4.99 10.77 -12.98
CA SER A 124 5.57 12.08 -12.67
C SER A 124 6.94 12.22 -13.31
N GLU A 125 7.53 13.43 -13.29
CA GLU A 125 8.92 13.62 -13.74
C GLU A 125 9.91 12.71 -13.01
N ALA A 126 9.65 12.40 -11.74
CA ALA A 126 10.48 11.48 -10.97
C ALA A 126 10.35 10.04 -11.49
N THR A 127 9.14 9.58 -11.82
CA THR A 127 8.93 8.20 -12.31
C THR A 127 9.44 8.00 -13.72
N ARG A 128 9.48 9.05 -14.55
CA ARG A 128 10.00 8.99 -15.93
C ARG A 128 11.46 8.55 -16.00
N LYS A 129 12.22 8.72 -14.91
CA LYS A 129 13.60 8.19 -14.78
C LYS A 129 13.66 6.67 -14.71
N TYR A 130 12.58 6.03 -14.25
CA TYR A 130 12.45 4.57 -14.16
C TYR A 130 11.68 3.98 -15.35
N TRP A 131 10.67 4.69 -15.82
CA TRP A 131 9.77 4.24 -16.88
C TRP A 131 9.25 5.45 -17.68
N PRO A 132 9.72 5.67 -18.93
CA PRO A 132 9.49 6.90 -19.68
C PRO A 132 8.11 6.95 -20.37
N HIS A 133 7.06 6.45 -19.71
CA HIS A 133 5.69 6.45 -20.22
C HIS A 133 4.71 6.99 -19.18
N ASP A 134 3.61 7.54 -19.67
CA ASP A 134 2.49 7.94 -18.82
C ASP A 134 1.77 6.70 -18.31
N PHE A 135 1.44 6.70 -17.02
CA PHE A 135 0.69 5.64 -16.39
C PHE A 135 -0.18 6.16 -15.25
N THR A 136 -1.21 5.41 -14.93
CA THR A 136 -1.99 5.51 -13.69
C THR A 136 -2.22 4.10 -13.17
N LEU A 137 -1.78 3.84 -11.94
CA LEU A 137 -2.13 2.64 -11.20
C LEU A 137 -3.24 2.94 -10.22
N LEU A 138 -4.23 2.04 -10.15
CA LEU A 138 -5.24 2.03 -9.11
C LEU A 138 -5.13 0.72 -8.34
N ALA A 139 -4.90 0.80 -7.04
CA ALA A 139 -4.90 -0.36 -6.16
C ALA A 139 -6.14 -0.30 -5.25
N ARG A 140 -7.07 -1.24 -5.45
CA ARG A 140 -8.31 -1.33 -4.66
C ARG A 140 -8.21 -2.49 -3.68
N PHE A 141 -8.56 -2.21 -2.44
CA PHE A 141 -8.57 -3.19 -1.36
C PHE A 141 -9.95 -3.22 -0.74
N LYS A 142 -10.51 -4.41 -0.60
CA LYS A 142 -11.69 -4.64 0.25
C LYS A 142 -11.26 -5.54 1.39
N VAL A 143 -11.25 -4.98 2.60
CA VAL A 143 -10.82 -5.69 3.82
C VAL A 143 -12.01 -5.86 4.75
N GLY A 144 -12.26 -7.12 5.12
CA GLY A 144 -13.29 -7.56 6.04
C GLY A 144 -12.96 -8.98 6.50
N LYS A 145 -13.97 -9.86 6.54
CA LYS A 145 -13.74 -11.31 6.71
C LYS A 145 -12.88 -11.91 5.59
N THR A 146 -12.98 -11.36 4.38
CA THR A 146 -12.09 -11.64 3.25
C THR A 146 -11.22 -10.42 2.97
N CYS A 147 -10.11 -10.64 2.26
CA CYS A 147 -9.28 -9.58 1.68
C CYS A 147 -9.25 -9.76 0.17
N GLU A 148 -9.84 -8.81 -0.56
CA GLU A 148 -9.81 -8.76 -2.01
C GLU A 148 -8.88 -7.61 -2.43
N ILE A 149 -8.01 -7.87 -3.41
CA ILE A 149 -7.00 -6.92 -3.88
C ILE A 149 -7.06 -6.89 -5.40
N GLU A 150 -7.24 -5.70 -5.96
CA GLU A 150 -7.24 -5.44 -7.39
C GLU A 150 -6.19 -4.38 -7.71
N LEU A 151 -5.41 -4.62 -8.76
CA LEU A 151 -4.48 -3.64 -9.32
C LEU A 151 -4.84 -3.41 -10.78
N GLU A 152 -5.22 -2.18 -11.11
CA GLU A 152 -5.44 -1.73 -12.48
C GLU A 152 -4.29 -0.85 -12.93
N ALA A 153 -3.87 -1.01 -14.19
CA ALA A 153 -2.87 -0.17 -14.81
C ALA A 153 -3.44 0.42 -16.10
N HIS A 154 -3.43 1.74 -16.19
CA HIS A 154 -3.76 2.51 -17.39
C HIS A 154 -2.50 3.22 -17.86
N GLY A 155 -2.28 3.34 -19.17
CA GLY A 155 -1.11 4.03 -19.70
C GLY A 155 -0.81 3.70 -21.15
N GLU A 156 0.17 4.41 -21.69
CA GLU A 156 0.72 4.12 -23.02
C GLU A 156 1.79 3.04 -22.88
N PHE A 157 1.36 1.78 -22.89
CA PHE A 157 2.24 0.64 -22.76
C PHE A 157 2.84 0.27 -24.13
N ALA A 158 4.04 0.75 -24.43
CA ALA A 158 4.83 0.15 -25.49
C ALA A 158 5.45 -1.15 -24.94
N THR A 159 5.12 -2.29 -25.56
CA THR A 159 5.77 -3.56 -25.23
C THR A 159 7.25 -3.48 -25.60
N THR A 160 8.14 -3.53 -24.61
CA THR A 160 9.56 -3.83 -24.83
C THR A 160 9.72 -5.35 -24.79
N SER A 161 9.26 -6.03 -25.83
CA SER A 161 9.68 -7.42 -26.08
C SER A 161 11.15 -7.46 -26.44
#